data_AF-A0A4Q1KNG5-F1
#
_entry.id   AF-A0A4Q1KNG5-F1
#
_cell.length_a   1.000
_cell.length_b   1.000
_cell.length_c   1.000
_cell.angle_alpha   90.00
_cell.angle_beta   90.00
_cell.angle_gamma   90.00
#
_symmetry.space_group_name_H-M   'P 1'
#
loop_
_entity.id
_entity.type
_entity.pdbx_description
1 polymer ?
#
loop_
_entity_poly.entity_id
_entity_poly.type
_entity_poly.pdbx_seq_one_letter_code
_entity_poly.pdbx_strand_id
1 'polypeptide(L)'
;MEIFKCEYNCQQKYDHFNNILKNEVNIPVTITELCHANIGWFTDKEICKESMLNQWSQDASFGVYFLWHKEDYCSVHDLFIMRALYIGKGNVFKRIQEHFKHKNFSEEMIVYFTYYELENRKAKYVEQLFLDFFDIKHNKSENTGTDELVMYFTQNEVD
;
A
#
# COMPACT_ATOMS: atom_id res chain seq x y z
N MET A 1 -27.12 14.39 -22.22
CA MET A 1 -26.11 13.35 -21.99
C MET A 1 -24.94 14.05 -21.33
N GLU A 2 -24.94 14.08 -20.00
CA GLU A 2 -23.86 14.71 -19.24
C GLU A 2 -22.63 13.82 -19.36
N ILE A 3 -21.51 14.41 -19.77
CA ILE A 3 -20.22 13.75 -19.77
C ILE A 3 -19.74 13.79 -18.32
N PHE A 4 -19.76 12.66 -17.62
CA PHE A 4 -19.16 12.57 -16.30
C PHE A 4 -17.65 12.83 -16.43
N LYS A 5 -17.18 13.91 -15.81
CA LYS A 5 -15.76 14.26 -15.78
C LYS A 5 -15.13 13.57 -14.58
N CYS A 6 -14.03 12.85 -14.82
CA CYS A 6 -13.24 12.31 -13.73
C CYS A 6 -12.50 13.46 -13.02
N GLU A 7 -12.77 13.65 -11.73
CA GLU A 7 -12.09 14.65 -10.90
C GLU A 7 -10.77 14.12 -10.31
N TYR A 8 -10.58 12.80 -10.38
CA TYR A 8 -9.45 12.09 -9.83
C TYR A 8 -8.48 11.75 -10.94
N ASN A 9 -7.18 11.86 -10.71
CA ASN A 9 -6.19 11.49 -11.73
C ASN A 9 -6.04 9.96 -11.79
N CYS A 10 -7.12 9.22 -12.07
CA CYS A 10 -7.18 7.74 -12.04
C CYS A 10 -6.23 7.04 -13.02
N GLN A 11 -5.55 7.81 -13.86
CA GLN A 11 -4.53 7.34 -14.80
C GLN A 11 -3.14 7.89 -14.42
N GLN A 12 -2.97 8.34 -13.17
CA GLN A 12 -1.72 8.88 -12.66
C GLN A 12 -0.58 7.91 -12.94
N LYS A 13 0.43 8.41 -13.65
CA LYS A 13 1.65 7.68 -13.93
C LYS A 13 2.76 8.18 -13.03
N TYR A 14 3.55 7.24 -12.55
CA TYR A 14 4.70 7.50 -11.69
C TYR A 14 6.00 7.26 -12.46
N ASP A 15 6.08 7.77 -13.69
CA ASP A 15 7.17 7.46 -14.62
C ASP A 15 8.54 7.83 -14.05
N HIS A 16 8.64 8.95 -13.34
CA HIS A 16 9.89 9.35 -12.68
C HIS A 16 10.32 8.34 -11.61
N PHE A 17 9.40 7.95 -10.72
CA PHE A 17 9.66 6.93 -9.70
C PHE A 17 10.04 5.58 -10.32
N ASN A 18 9.29 5.14 -11.33
CA ASN A 18 9.56 3.88 -12.04
C ASN A 18 10.95 3.87 -12.69
N ASN A 19 11.38 5.01 -13.24
CA ASN A 19 12.73 5.15 -13.80
C ASN A 19 13.82 4.98 -12.74
N ILE A 20 13.64 5.56 -11.54
CA ILE A 20 14.59 5.40 -10.43
C ILE A 20 14.60 3.94 -9.94
N LEU A 21 13.43 3.35 -9.72
CA LEU A 21 13.30 1.95 -9.29
C LEU A 21 14.02 0.99 -10.24
N LYS A 22 13.87 1.22 -11.55
CA LYS A 22 14.55 0.44 -12.58
C LYS A 22 16.05 0.69 -12.65
N ASN A 23 16.48 1.95 -12.67
CA ASN A 23 17.86 2.30 -12.98
C ASN A 23 18.79 2.26 -11.76
N GLU A 24 18.28 2.58 -10.57
CA GLU A 24 19.08 2.65 -9.34
C GLU A 24 18.93 1.39 -8.49
N VAL A 25 17.69 0.91 -8.30
CA VAL A 25 17.43 -0.26 -7.44
C VAL A 25 17.54 -1.58 -8.24
N ASN A 26 17.49 -1.50 -9.58
CA ASN A 26 17.57 -2.65 -10.49
C ASN A 26 16.50 -3.71 -10.16
N ILE A 27 15.25 -3.25 -10.02
CA ILE A 27 14.08 -4.11 -9.89
C ILE A 27 13.21 -3.91 -11.14
N PRO A 28 12.90 -4.98 -11.89
CA PRO A 28 12.17 -4.88 -13.15
C PRO A 28 10.65 -4.86 -12.91
N VAL A 29 10.19 -4.03 -11.98
CA VAL A 29 8.76 -3.84 -11.69
C VAL A 29 8.45 -2.36 -11.58
N THR A 30 7.20 -2.00 -11.79
CA THR A 30 6.65 -0.67 -11.62
C THR A 30 6.10 -0.49 -10.21
N ILE A 31 5.89 0.76 -9.81
CA ILE A 31 5.19 1.11 -8.57
C ILE A 31 3.80 0.48 -8.51
N THR A 32 3.09 0.42 -9.65
CA THR A 32 1.75 -0.18 -9.74
C THR A 32 1.83 -1.67 -9.44
N GLU A 33 2.79 -2.39 -10.02
CA GLU A 33 2.99 -3.81 -9.71
C GLU A 33 3.38 -4.05 -8.25
N LEU A 34 4.20 -3.18 -7.64
CA LEU A 34 4.52 -3.26 -6.21
C LEU A 34 3.28 -3.06 -5.32
N CYS A 35 2.46 -2.07 -5.66
CA CYS A 35 1.35 -1.64 -4.82
C CYS A 35 0.09 -2.51 -4.98
N HIS A 36 -0.04 -3.31 -6.04
CA HIS A 36 -1.19 -4.16 -6.32
C HIS A 36 -0.95 -5.65 -6.06
N ALA A 37 0.27 -6.03 -5.64
CA ALA A 37 0.61 -7.43 -5.39
C ALA A 37 0.05 -7.94 -4.05
N ASN A 38 -0.47 -9.18 -4.08
CA ASN A 38 -0.88 -9.94 -2.90
C ASN A 38 -1.73 -9.14 -1.91
N ILE A 39 -2.85 -8.61 -2.38
CA ILE A 39 -3.76 -7.78 -1.59
C ILE A 39 -4.49 -8.58 -0.52
N GLY A 40 -4.65 -7.99 0.65
CA GLY A 40 -5.48 -8.46 1.75
C GLY A 40 -6.02 -7.31 2.62
N TRP A 41 -6.69 -7.65 3.70
CA TRP A 41 -7.22 -6.65 4.64
C TRP A 41 -7.34 -7.18 6.07
N PHE A 42 -7.41 -6.25 7.01
CA PHE A 42 -7.80 -6.50 8.40
C PHE A 42 -8.64 -5.35 8.93
N THR A 43 -9.51 -5.63 9.90
CA THR A 43 -10.27 -4.58 10.60
C THR A 43 -9.49 -4.05 11.78
N ASP A 44 -9.86 -2.88 12.28
CA ASP A 44 -9.41 -2.45 13.60
C ASP A 44 -9.78 -3.49 14.68
N LYS A 45 -8.90 -3.63 15.68
CA LYS A 45 -9.04 -4.61 16.77
C LYS A 45 -10.29 -4.39 17.63
N GLU A 46 -10.81 -3.16 17.66
CA GLU A 46 -12.04 -2.82 18.38
C GLU A 46 -13.28 -3.36 17.65
N ILE A 47 -13.18 -3.62 16.33
CA ILE A 47 -14.25 -4.21 15.50
C ILE A 47 -14.18 -5.75 15.52
N CYS A 48 -13.00 -6.31 15.27
CA CYS A 48 -12.76 -7.76 15.35
C CYS A 48 -11.50 -8.05 16.16
N LYS A 49 -11.67 -8.72 17.30
CA LYS A 49 -10.56 -9.07 18.21
C LYS A 49 -9.64 -10.14 17.65
N GLU A 50 -10.12 -10.94 16.70
CA GLU A 50 -9.36 -11.94 15.99
C GLU A 50 -9.01 -11.44 14.60
N SER A 51 -7.71 -11.30 14.31
CA SER A 51 -7.30 -10.98 12.96
C SER A 51 -7.60 -12.18 12.06
N MET A 52 -8.45 -12.00 11.05
CA MET A 52 -8.65 -12.98 9.95
C MET A 52 -7.33 -13.35 9.23
N LEU A 53 -6.24 -12.62 9.52
CA LEU A 53 -4.85 -12.89 9.12
C LEU A 53 -4.38 -14.32 9.43
N ASN A 54 -4.98 -15.02 10.41
CA ASN A 54 -4.63 -16.41 10.71
C ASN A 54 -4.99 -17.39 9.58
N GLN A 55 -5.84 -16.98 8.63
CA GLN A 55 -6.21 -17.77 7.45
C GLN A 55 -5.21 -17.59 6.28
N TRP A 56 -4.28 -16.65 6.40
CA TRP A 56 -3.28 -16.37 5.38
C TRP A 56 -2.05 -17.27 5.63
N SER A 57 -1.46 -17.84 4.58
CA SER A 57 -0.36 -18.78 4.74
C SER A 57 0.79 -18.12 5.50
N GLN A 58 1.22 -18.73 6.61
CA GLN A 58 2.37 -18.29 7.40
C GLN A 58 3.71 -18.56 6.72
N ASP A 59 3.70 -19.00 5.46
CA ASP A 59 4.91 -19.10 4.66
C ASP A 59 5.57 -17.72 4.64
N ALA A 60 6.83 -17.70 5.06
CA ALA A 60 7.52 -16.48 5.44
C ALA A 60 7.87 -15.63 4.21
N SER A 61 6.91 -14.87 3.70
CA SER A 61 7.15 -13.85 2.68
C SER A 61 7.92 -12.69 3.29
N PHE A 62 9.20 -12.53 2.90
CA PHE A 62 9.98 -11.33 3.19
C PHE A 62 9.84 -10.36 2.03
N GLY A 63 9.55 -9.09 2.31
CA GLY A 63 9.43 -8.10 1.26
C GLY A 63 9.11 -6.71 1.75
N VAL A 64 8.54 -5.92 0.85
CA VAL A 64 7.92 -4.62 1.13
C VAL A 64 6.40 -4.81 1.23
N TYR A 65 5.76 -4.06 2.10
CA TYR A 65 4.30 -4.04 2.25
C TYR A 65 3.80 -2.62 2.45
N PHE A 66 2.55 -2.42 2.08
CA PHE A 66 1.84 -1.17 2.18
C PHE A 66 0.57 -1.39 2.99
N LEU A 67 0.18 -0.40 3.78
CA LEU A 67 -1.14 -0.30 4.38
C LEU A 67 -1.90 0.82 3.68
N TRP A 68 -3.17 0.58 3.38
CA TRP A 68 -4.00 1.47 2.60
C TRP A 68 -5.31 1.78 3.31
N HIS A 69 -5.73 3.03 3.16
CA HIS A 69 -7.08 3.48 3.44
C HIS A 69 -7.86 3.57 2.13
N LYS A 70 -9.06 3.00 2.10
CA LYS A 70 -10.00 3.17 0.99
C LYS A 70 -10.73 4.49 1.20
N GLU A 71 -10.25 5.52 0.53
CA GLU A 71 -10.64 6.92 0.74
C GLU A 71 -11.96 7.25 0.05
N ASP A 72 -12.10 6.90 -1.23
CA ASP A 72 -13.25 7.28 -2.05
C ASP A 72 -13.39 6.35 -3.27
N TYR A 73 -14.35 6.62 -4.14
CA TYR A 73 -14.64 5.84 -5.34
C TYR A 73 -14.88 6.73 -6.56
N CYS A 74 -14.13 6.47 -7.62
CA CYS A 74 -14.34 7.09 -8.92
C CYS A 74 -15.35 6.30 -9.75
N SER A 75 -16.57 6.80 -9.87
CA SER A 75 -17.65 6.20 -10.68
C SER A 75 -17.45 6.32 -12.20
N VAL A 76 -16.49 7.12 -12.66
CA VAL A 76 -16.19 7.24 -14.11
C VAL A 76 -15.34 6.09 -14.60
N HIS A 77 -14.45 5.58 -13.75
CA HIS A 77 -13.50 4.52 -14.08
C HIS A 77 -13.75 3.23 -13.30
N ASP A 78 -14.76 3.22 -12.41
CA ASP A 78 -15.08 2.12 -11.51
C ASP A 78 -13.89 1.68 -10.63
N LEU A 79 -13.20 2.66 -10.03
CA LEU A 79 -11.99 2.43 -9.22
C LEU A 79 -12.13 3.03 -7.83
N PHE A 80 -11.67 2.29 -6.83
CA PHE A 80 -11.49 2.78 -5.47
C PHE A 80 -10.17 3.55 -5.35
N ILE A 81 -10.23 4.66 -4.65
CA ILE A 81 -9.09 5.54 -4.38
C ILE A 81 -8.47 5.08 -3.08
N MET A 82 -7.23 4.62 -3.16
CA MET A 82 -6.50 4.02 -2.05
C MET A 82 -5.35 4.95 -1.66
N ARG A 83 -5.40 5.51 -0.45
CA ARG A 83 -4.35 6.36 0.09
C ARG A 83 -3.40 5.54 0.96
N ALA A 84 -2.10 5.71 0.76
CA ALA A 84 -1.10 5.02 1.57
C ALA A 84 -1.12 5.55 3.02
N LEU A 85 -1.26 4.64 3.97
CA LEU A 85 -1.18 4.92 5.41
C LEU A 85 0.23 4.67 5.94
N TYR A 86 0.85 3.60 5.46
CA TYR A 86 2.13 3.13 5.95
C TYR A 86 2.84 2.29 4.88
N ILE A 87 4.16 2.39 4.83
CA ILE A 87 5.01 1.44 4.12
C ILE A 87 5.98 0.81 5.10
N GLY A 88 6.26 -0.47 4.93
CA GLY A 88 7.32 -1.12 5.68
C GLY A 88 7.96 -2.28 4.95
N LYS A 89 9.03 -2.81 5.54
CA LYS A 89 9.65 -4.07 5.12
C LYS A 89 9.73 -5.12 6.24
N GLY A 90 9.88 -6.37 5.84
CA GLY A 90 10.16 -7.47 6.77
C GLY A 90 9.49 -8.76 6.37
N ASN A 91 9.41 -9.68 7.34
CA ASN A 91 8.44 -10.78 7.26
C ASN A 91 7.04 -10.15 7.32
N VAL A 92 6.35 -10.17 6.19
CA VAL A 92 5.14 -9.36 5.97
C VAL A 92 4.07 -9.72 6.98
N PHE A 93 3.70 -11.00 7.10
CA PHE A 93 2.64 -11.42 8.02
C PHE A 93 2.91 -11.07 9.48
N LYS A 94 4.15 -11.29 9.95
CA LYS A 94 4.53 -10.87 11.30
C LYS A 94 4.37 -9.37 11.49
N ARG A 95 4.75 -8.55 10.50
CA ARG A 95 4.62 -7.10 10.55
C ARG A 95 3.16 -6.64 10.51
N ILE A 96 2.32 -7.22 9.65
CA ILE A 96 0.89 -6.90 9.60
C ILE A 96 0.21 -7.25 10.93
N GLN A 97 0.54 -8.41 11.53
CA GLN A 97 0.06 -8.77 12.86
C GLN A 97 0.54 -7.80 13.95
N GLU A 98 1.79 -7.33 13.90
CA GLU A 98 2.31 -6.29 14.81
C GLU A 98 1.52 -4.97 14.65
N HIS A 99 1.24 -4.54 13.42
CA HIS A 99 0.44 -3.34 13.16
C HIS A 99 -0.98 -3.48 13.71
N PHE A 100 -1.67 -4.57 13.42
CA PHE A 100 -3.00 -4.85 13.95
C PHE A 100 -3.04 -4.78 15.49
N LYS A 101 -2.02 -5.30 16.18
CA LYS A 101 -1.98 -5.33 17.65
C LYS A 101 -1.67 -3.96 18.27
N HIS A 102 -0.79 -3.19 17.65
CA HIS A 102 -0.14 -2.05 18.31
C HIS A 102 -0.45 -0.68 17.72
N LYS A 103 -0.84 -0.60 16.44
CA LYS A 103 -1.25 0.67 15.83
C LYS A 103 -2.73 0.92 16.03
N ASN A 104 -3.08 2.20 16.06
CA ASN A 104 -4.47 2.64 16.12
C ASN A 104 -4.92 3.01 14.70
N PHE A 105 -5.88 2.27 14.16
CA PHE A 105 -6.50 2.51 12.85
C PHE A 105 -8.02 2.69 12.98
N SER A 106 -8.47 3.22 14.12
CA SER A 106 -9.88 3.41 14.42
C SER A 106 -10.59 4.35 13.43
N GLU A 107 -9.84 5.28 12.81
CA GLU A 107 -10.37 6.22 11.80
C GLU A 107 -10.69 5.49 10.49
N GLU A 108 -9.90 4.49 10.13
CA GLU A 108 -9.99 3.80 8.84
C GLU A 108 -10.98 2.62 8.85
N MET A 109 -11.31 2.06 10.01
CA MET A 109 -12.15 0.87 10.26
C MET A 109 -11.65 -0.43 9.63
N ILE A 110 -11.37 -0.42 8.32
CA ILE A 110 -10.75 -1.49 7.55
C ILE A 110 -9.44 -0.95 6.97
N VAL A 111 -8.36 -1.69 7.21
CA VAL A 111 -7.05 -1.43 6.63
C VAL A 111 -6.77 -2.50 5.60
N TYR A 112 -6.60 -2.07 4.35
CA TYR A 112 -6.12 -2.94 3.28
C TYR A 112 -4.60 -2.99 3.33
N PHE A 113 -4.01 -4.08 2.86
CA PHE A 113 -2.57 -4.18 2.68
C PHE A 113 -2.24 -4.85 1.36
N THR A 114 -1.09 -4.51 0.81
CA THR A 114 -0.49 -5.21 -0.33
C THR A 114 0.96 -5.50 -0.01
N TYR A 115 1.54 -6.53 -0.63
CA TYR A 115 2.94 -6.84 -0.42
C TYR A 115 3.59 -7.47 -1.65
N TYR A 116 4.87 -7.18 -1.80
CA TYR A 116 5.70 -7.70 -2.86
C TYR A 116 6.96 -8.33 -2.26
N GLU A 117 7.22 -9.59 -2.61
CA GLU A 117 8.36 -10.32 -2.11
C GLU A 117 9.67 -9.78 -2.70
N LEU A 118 10.60 -9.45 -1.80
CA LEU A 118 11.90 -8.90 -2.17
C LEU A 118 12.95 -9.37 -1.16
N GLU A 119 14.16 -9.60 -1.65
CA GLU A 119 15.31 -9.78 -0.77
C GLU A 119 15.49 -8.57 0.16
N ASN A 120 15.98 -8.82 1.38
CA ASN A 120 16.10 -7.80 2.43
C ASN A 120 16.74 -6.48 1.99
N ARG A 121 17.82 -6.58 1.20
CA ARG A 121 18.56 -5.41 0.75
C ARG A 121 17.77 -4.58 -0.26
N LYS A 122 17.07 -5.24 -1.20
CA LYS A 122 16.18 -4.59 -2.17
C LYS A 122 14.97 -3.98 -1.48
N ALA A 123 14.33 -4.69 -0.55
CA ALA A 123 13.21 -4.18 0.23
C ALA A 123 13.57 -2.89 0.99
N LYS A 124 14.79 -2.79 1.55
CA LYS A 124 15.30 -1.56 2.19
C LYS A 124 15.36 -0.38 1.22
N TYR A 125 15.93 -0.58 0.04
CA TYR A 125 16.05 0.49 -0.94
C TYR A 125 14.69 0.92 -1.48
N VAL A 126 13.78 -0.03 -1.72
CA VAL A 126 12.42 0.28 -2.14
C VAL A 126 11.68 1.08 -1.07
N GLU A 127 11.66 0.59 0.17
CA GLU A 127 11.02 1.30 1.29
C GLU A 127 11.53 2.73 1.42
N GLN A 128 12.86 2.92 1.41
CA GLN A 128 13.44 4.26 1.50
C GLN A 128 13.06 5.14 0.31
N LEU A 129 13.09 4.61 -0.92
CA LEU A 129 12.73 5.37 -2.10
C LEU A 129 11.28 5.88 -2.04
N PHE A 130 10.35 5.09 -1.52
CA PHE A 130 8.98 5.54 -1.27
C PHE A 130 8.93 6.66 -0.21
N LEU A 131 9.68 6.54 0.88
CA LEU A 131 9.74 7.53 1.95
C LEU A 131 10.44 8.83 1.58
N ASP A 132 11.28 8.81 0.54
CA ASP A 132 11.93 9.99 -0.02
C ASP A 132 11.02 10.77 -0.98
N PHE A 133 10.04 10.08 -1.59
CA PHE A 133 9.11 10.69 -2.54
C PHE A 133 7.80 11.12 -1.90
N PHE A 134 7.22 10.25 -1.08
CA PHE A 134 5.84 10.37 -0.64
C PHE A 134 5.73 10.68 0.85
N ASP A 135 4.82 11.60 1.21
CA ASP A 135 4.38 11.80 2.58
C ASP A 135 3.40 10.69 2.98
N ILE A 136 3.82 9.84 3.92
CA ILE A 136 3.08 8.66 4.38
C ILE A 136 2.80 8.81 5.88
N LYS A 137 1.53 9.09 6.20
CA LYS A 137 0.98 9.49 7.52
C LYS A 137 1.64 8.79 8.72
N HIS A 138 1.85 7.47 8.65
CA HIS A 138 2.32 6.69 9.79
C HIS A 138 3.83 6.33 9.78
N ASN A 139 4.63 6.87 8.86
CA ASN A 139 6.10 6.68 8.78
C ASN A 139 6.90 7.87 9.37
N LYS A 140 6.56 8.30 10.59
CA LYS A 140 6.98 9.61 11.15
C LYS A 140 8.48 9.91 11.28
N SER A 141 9.35 8.91 11.42
CA SER A 141 10.79 9.14 11.72
C SER A 141 11.70 9.21 10.49
N GLU A 142 11.27 8.62 9.37
CA GLU A 142 12.11 8.37 8.20
C GLU A 142 11.50 8.93 6.90
N ASN A 143 10.31 9.53 6.99
CA ASN A 143 9.61 10.10 5.86
C ASN A 143 10.09 11.54 5.59
N THR A 144 10.70 11.76 4.42
CA THR A 144 11.12 13.08 3.94
C THR A 144 10.38 13.53 2.69
N GLY A 145 9.56 12.63 2.13
CA GLY A 145 8.74 12.87 0.97
C GLY A 145 7.64 13.91 1.20
N THR A 146 7.11 14.42 0.09
CA THR A 146 6.10 15.49 0.10
C THR A 146 4.90 15.16 -0.77
N ASP A 147 5.03 14.19 -1.70
CA ASP A 147 3.96 13.85 -2.62
C ASP A 147 2.98 12.88 -1.97
N GLU A 148 1.72 12.90 -2.39
CA GLU A 148 0.75 11.91 -1.91
C GLU A 148 0.86 10.61 -2.71
N LEU A 149 0.96 9.48 -2.01
CA LEU A 149 0.85 8.16 -2.65
C LEU A 149 -0.61 7.71 -2.69
N VAL A 150 -1.19 7.76 -3.88
CA VAL A 150 -2.57 7.34 -4.17
C VAL A 150 -2.55 6.28 -5.26
N MET A 151 -3.25 5.17 -5.03
CA MET A 151 -3.43 4.11 -6.01
C MET A 151 -4.92 3.89 -6.30
N TYR A 152 -5.23 3.25 -7.41
CA TYR A 152 -6.59 3.07 -7.88
C TYR A 152 -6.89 1.59 -8.04
N PHE A 153 -7.65 1.01 -7.12
CA PHE A 153 -7.89 -0.43 -7.07
C PHE A 153 -9.27 -0.75 -7.67
N THR A 154 -9.36 -1.89 -8.34
CA THR A 154 -10.62 -2.42 -8.87
C THR A 154 -11.46 -3.05 -7.76
N GLN A 155 -12.76 -3.24 -8.03
CA GLN A 155 -13.67 -3.95 -7.14
C GLN A 155 -13.14 -5.34 -6.74
N ASN A 156 -12.61 -6.10 -7.70
CA ASN A 156 -12.09 -7.45 -7.46
C ASN A 156 -10.87 -7.49 -6.52
N GLU A 157 -10.14 -6.39 -6.39
CA GLU A 157 -8.98 -6.31 -5.50
C GLU A 157 -9.39 -6.03 -4.05
N VAL A 158 -10.54 -5.38 -3.83
CA VAL A 158 -10.96 -4.91 -2.50
C VAL A 158 -12.20 -5.62 -1.93
N ASP A 159 -12.68 -6.66 -2.63
CA ASP A 159 -13.72 -7.61 -2.21
C ASP A 159 -13.12 -8.92 -1.68
#